data_AF-A0A920HIR1-F1
#
_entry.id   AF-A0A920HIR1-F1
#
_cell.length_a   1.000
_cell.length_b   1.000
_cell.length_c   1.000
_cell.angle_alpha   90.00
_cell.angle_beta   90.00
_cell.angle_gamma   90.00
#
_symmetry.space_group_name_H-M   'P 1'
#
loop_
_entity.id
_entity.type
_entity.pdbx_description
1 polymer ?
#
loop_
_entity_poly.entity_id
_entity_poly.type
_entity_poly.pdbx_seq_one_letter_code
_entity_poly.pdbx_strand_id
1 'polypeptide(L)' 'MTYDKNSTGMFVWAKINSPDTSSMEFVDNLLYSKEIFITPGSIFGTNGEGYVRLSLCLNQDKLNEALNKLL' A
#
# COMPACT_ATOMS: atom_id res chain seq x y z
N MET A 1 7.90 4.86 1.69
CA MET A 1 7.80 3.67 0.81
C MET A 1 8.58 3.94 -0.47
N THR A 2 9.04 2.90 -1.15
CA THR A 2 9.65 2.99 -2.50
C THR A 2 8.92 2.04 -3.46
N TYR A 3 8.82 2.41 -4.73
CA TYR A 3 8.13 1.61 -5.76
C TYR A 3 8.79 1.81 -7.12
N ASP A 4 8.54 0.90 -8.06
CA ASP A 4 9.01 1.02 -9.44
C ASP A 4 8.10 1.95 -10.27
N LYS A 5 8.66 3.07 -10.74
CA LYS A 5 7.95 4.07 -11.56
C LYS A 5 7.63 3.58 -12.97
N ASN A 6 8.34 2.56 -13.45
CA ASN A 6 8.09 1.95 -14.75
C ASN A 6 7.11 0.78 -14.67
N SER A 7 6.59 0.46 -13.48
CA SER A 7 5.58 -0.58 -13.33
C SER A 7 4.31 -0.21 -14.10
N THR A 8 3.76 -1.20 -14.80
CA THR A 8 2.52 -1.05 -15.60
C THR A 8 1.45 -1.99 -15.08
N GLY A 9 0.18 -1.59 -15.22
CA GLY A 9 -0.96 -2.40 -14.84
C GLY A 9 -1.83 -1.71 -13.80
N MET A 10 -2.70 -2.50 -13.17
CA MET A 10 -3.72 -2.01 -12.24
C MET A 10 -3.25 -1.97 -10.78
N PHE A 11 -2.05 -2.48 -10.49
CA PHE A 11 -1.54 -2.57 -9.13
C PHE A 11 -0.12 -2.03 -9.04
N VAL A 12 0.16 -1.31 -7.97
CA VAL A 12 1.50 -0.84 -7.63
C VAL A 12 1.99 -1.60 -6.41
N TRP A 13 3.18 -2.19 -6.52
CA TRP A 13 3.89 -2.78 -5.39
C TRP A 13 4.83 -1.74 -4.79
N ALA A 14 4.70 -1.51 -3.49
CA ALA A 14 5.51 -0.56 -2.77
C ALA A 14 6.21 -1.25 -1.59
N LYS A 15 7.52 -1.07 -1.50
CA LYS A 15 8.34 -1.50 -0.37
C LYS A 15 8.17 -0.53 0.80
N ILE A 16 7.95 -1.09 1.98
CA ILE A 16 7.94 -0.35 3.25
C ILE A 16 9.40 -0.02 3.59
N ASN A 17 9.67 1.26 3.91
CA ASN A 17 11.04 1.72 4.20
C ASN A 17 11.43 1.53 5.67
N SER A 18 10.49 1.14 6.53
CA SER A 18 10.71 0.83 7.94
C SER A 18 10.99 -0.66 8.07
N PRO A 19 12.24 -1.08 8.31
CA PRO A 19 12.63 -2.49 8.29
C PRO A 19 11.99 -3.31 9.41
N ASP A 20 11.59 -2.67 10.51
CA ASP A 20 11.00 -3.34 11.67
C ASP A 20 9.45 -3.43 11.59
N THR A 21 8.83 -2.81 10.58
CA THR A 21 7.38 -2.78 10.43
C THR A 21 6.92 -3.89 9.50
N SER A 22 6.07 -4.79 10.01
CA SER A 22 5.48 -5.84 9.18
C SER A 22 4.47 -5.27 8.18
N SER A 23 4.23 -5.99 7.09
CA SER A 23 3.26 -5.63 6.06
C SER A 23 1.86 -5.48 6.65
N MET A 24 1.49 -6.37 7.57
CA MET A 24 0.18 -6.36 8.22
C MET A 24 0.05 -5.17 9.19
N GLU A 25 1.05 -4.96 10.03
CA GLU A 25 1.08 -3.80 10.95
C GLU A 25 1.01 -2.47 10.19
N PHE A 26 1.71 -2.35 9.06
CA PHE A 26 1.63 -1.16 8.23
C PHE A 26 0.20 -0.92 7.71
N VAL A 27 -0.46 -1.98 7.21
CA VAL A 27 -1.82 -1.89 6.69
C VAL A 27 -2.83 -1.60 7.78
N ASP A 28 -2.71 -2.23 8.95
CA ASP A 28 -3.60 -1.99 10.08
C ASP A 28 -3.47 -0.55 10.58
N ASN A 29 -2.25 -0.05 10.72
CA ASN A 29 -2.01 1.34 11.09
C ASN A 29 -2.67 2.30 10.10
N LEU A 30 -2.55 2.03 8.80
CA LEU A 30 -3.17 2.84 7.76
C LEU A 30 -4.71 2.77 7.79
N LEU A 31 -5.26 1.58 8.01
CA LEU A 31 -6.70 1.36 8.12
C LEU A 31 -7.28 2.10 9.32
N TYR A 32 -6.69 1.94 10.51
CA TYR A 32 -7.26 2.53 11.73
C TYR A 32 -6.99 4.03 11.86
N SER A 33 -5.87 4.54 11.36
CA SER A 33 -5.55 5.97 11.47
C SER A 33 -6.12 6.82 10.34
N LYS A 34 -6.27 6.26 9.14
CA LYS A 34 -6.67 7.01 7.93
C LYS A 34 -7.90 6.43 7.23
N GLU A 35 -8.47 5.33 7.70
CA GLU A 35 -9.58 4.62 7.04
C GLU A 35 -9.23 4.21 5.59
N ILE A 36 -7.95 3.91 5.34
CA ILE A 36 -7.46 3.47 4.03
C ILE A 36 -7.03 2.01 4.16
N PHE A 37 -7.67 1.14 3.38
CA PHE A 37 -7.28 -0.25 3.27
C PHE A 37 -6.48 -0.51 1.99
N ILE A 38 -5.30 -1.09 2.13
CA ILE A 38 -4.50 -1.63 1.02
C ILE A 38 -4.13 -3.08 1.31
N THR A 39 -3.68 -3.82 0.32
CA THR A 39 -3.38 -5.24 0.52
C THR A 39 -1.99 -5.42 1.13
N PRO A 40 -1.84 -6.09 2.30
CA PRO A 40 -0.53 -6.39 2.86
C PRO A 40 0.19 -7.40 1.96
N GLY A 41 1.48 -7.19 1.69
CA GLY A 41 2.25 -8.06 0.81
C GLY A 41 2.46 -9.47 1.36
N SER A 42 2.43 -9.63 2.69
CA SER A 42 2.61 -10.91 3.37
C SER A 42 1.61 -12.00 2.96
N ILE A 43 0.41 -11.64 2.46
CA ILE A 43 -0.57 -12.62 1.98
C ILE A 43 -0.14 -13.31 0.68
N PHE A 44 0.86 -12.75 -0.02
CA PHE A 44 1.43 -13.31 -1.25
C PHE A 44 2.66 -14.20 -0.97
N GLY A 45 2.93 -14.51 0.30
CA GLY A 45 4.04 -15.33 0.73
C GLY A 45 5.18 -14.52 1.35
N THR A 46 6.22 -15.21 1.81
CA THR A 46 7.35 -14.64 2.56
C THR A 46 8.09 -13.56 1.79
N ASN A 47 8.19 -13.66 0.47
CA ASN A 47 8.81 -12.64 -0.39
C ASN A 47 8.00 -11.33 -0.48
N GLY A 48 6.73 -11.36 -0.09
CA GLY A 48 5.88 -10.18 -0.01
C GLY A 48 5.97 -9.46 1.34
N GLU A 49 6.67 -10.02 2.33
CA GLU A 49 6.89 -9.34 3.60
C GLU A 49 7.72 -8.06 3.42
N GLY A 50 7.37 -7.00 4.14
CA GLY A 50 7.90 -5.65 3.93
C GLY A 50 7.37 -4.93 2.68
N TYR A 51 6.31 -5.44 2.04
CA TYR A 51 5.66 -4.80 0.89
C TYR A 51 4.16 -4.60 1.12
N VAL A 52 3.58 -3.70 0.34
CA VAL A 52 2.14 -3.53 0.18
C VAL A 52 1.78 -3.44 -1.29
N ARG A 53 0.56 -3.86 -1.62
CA ARG A 53 0.00 -3.76 -2.97
C ARG A 53 -1.16 -2.79 -2.99
N LEU A 54 -0.99 -1.71 -3.75
CA LEU A 54 -2.00 -0.68 -3.96
C LEU A 54 -2.80 -0.99 -5.23
N SER A 55 -4.12 -0.86 -5.16
CA SER A 55 -5.01 -0.99 -6.32
C SER A 55 -5.28 0.38 -6.92
N LEU A 56 -5.11 0.51 -8.24
CA LEU A 56 -5.47 1.71 -9.00
C LEU A 56 -6.87 1.59 -9.64
N CYS A 57 -7.62 0.52 -9.34
CA CYS A 57 -8.95 0.24 -9.89
C CYS A 57 -10.07 1.07 -9.24
N LEU A 58 -9.84 2.35 -9.01
CA LEU A 58 -10.81 3.27 -8.43
C LEU A 58 -10.91 4.52 -9.30
N ASN A 59 -12.06 5.19 -9.22
CA ASN A 59 -12.24 6.49 -9.87
C ASN A 59 -11.20 7.49 -9.33
N GLN A 60 -10.76 8.40 -10.20
CA GLN A 60 -9.74 9.39 -9.87
C GLN A 60 -10.10 10.23 -8.62
N ASP A 61 -11.37 10.56 -8.43
CA ASP A 61 -11.84 11.30 -7.25
C ASP A 61 -11.59 10.54 -5.94
N LYS A 62 -11.77 9.22 -5.94
CA LYS A 62 -11.51 8.37 -4.77
C LYS A 62 -10.02 8.20 -4.51
N LEU A 63 -9.21 8.12 -5.55
CA LEU A 63 -7.75 8.12 -5.41
C LEU A 63 -7.25 9.46 -4.83
N ASN A 64 -7.81 10.58 -5.27
CA ASN A 64 -7.50 11.91 -4.74
C ASN A 64 -7.95 12.07 -3.28
N GLU A 65 -9.13 11.56 -2.92
CA GLU A 65 -9.61 11.55 -1.53
C GLU A 65 -8.65 10.78 -0.61
N ALA A 66 -8.22 9.58 -1.04
CA ALA A 66 -7.26 8.78 -0.30
C ALA A 66 -5.90 9.49 -0.17
N LEU A 67 -5.43 10.16 -1.24
CA LEU A 67 -4.21 10.95 -1.21
C LEU A 67 -4.30 12.11 -0.21
N ASN A 68 -5.43 12.83 -0.19
CA ASN A 68 -5.65 13.94 0.74
C ASN A 68 -5.67 13.51 2.21
N LYS A 69 -6.12 12.28 2.50
CA LYS A 69 -6.06 11.72 3.87
C LYS A 69 -4.62 11.38 4.30
N LEU A 70 -3.73 11.10 3.35
CA LEU A 70 -2.33 10.75 3.61
C LEU A 70 -1.42 11.96 3.83
N LEU A 71 -1.75 13.10 3.21
CA LEU A 71 -1.06 14.39 3.40
C LEU A 71 -1.40 15.00 4.78
#